data_AF-X1RKL7-F1
#
_entry.id   AF-X1RKL7-F1
#
_cell.length_a   1.000
_cell.length_b   1.000
_cell.length_c   1.000
_cell.angle_alpha   90.00
_cell.angle_beta   90.00
_cell.angle_gamma   90.00
#
_symmetry.space_group_name_H-M   'P 1'
#
loop_
_entity.id
_entity.type
_entity.pdbx_description
1 polymer ?
#
loop_
_entity_poly.entity_id
_entity_poly.type
_entity_poly.pdbx_seq_one_letter_code
_entity_poly.pdbx_strand_id
1 'polypeptide(L)'
;LTVKTESAPVTKGRKMLLELLWARAPGAQALREYGVKYGITAVREGADYGIIPDISGTRTKFEIEPTFCLLCGLCVRYCNEVKKKDAIGFVGRGTEREVLFFPELAANGCRQCEDCYPLCPTGTLPLYYTLAEAQHSA
;
A
#
# COMPACT_ATOMS: atom_id res chain seq x y z
N LEU A 1 -22.59 23.09 9.24
CA LEU A 1 -21.54 22.74 8.26
C LEU A 1 -22.19 21.89 7.16
N THR A 2 -22.06 22.25 5.89
CA THR A 2 -22.56 21.44 4.76
C THR A 2 -21.38 20.87 3.98
N VAL A 3 -21.27 19.54 3.90
CA VAL A 3 -20.13 18.85 3.28
C VAL A 3 -20.53 18.30 1.92
N LYS A 4 -19.80 18.69 0.87
CA LYS A 4 -20.00 18.19 -0.51
C LYS A 4 -18.89 17.21 -0.88
N THR A 5 -19.16 15.91 -0.76
CA THR A 5 -18.17 14.84 -0.94
C THR A 5 -17.90 14.45 -2.39
N GLU A 6 -18.71 14.90 -3.34
CA GLU A 6 -18.61 14.58 -4.79
C GLU A 6 -18.54 15.85 -5.66
N SER A 7 -17.96 16.93 -5.14
CA SER A 7 -17.70 18.14 -5.94
C SER A 7 -16.53 17.93 -6.90
N ALA A 8 -16.51 18.65 -8.03
CA ALA A 8 -15.47 18.49 -9.05
C ALA A 8 -14.02 18.58 -8.50
N PRO A 9 -13.67 19.50 -7.56
CA PRO A 9 -12.34 19.51 -6.96
C PRO A 9 -12.02 18.25 -6.13
N VAL A 10 -13.01 17.71 -5.40
CA VAL A 10 -12.84 16.51 -4.58
C VAL A 10 -12.60 15.29 -5.46
N THR A 11 -13.41 15.11 -6.51
CA THR A 11 -13.26 14.01 -7.45
C THR A 11 -11.92 14.06 -8.18
N LYS A 12 -11.48 15.26 -8.60
CA LYS A 12 -10.14 15.45 -9.21
C LYS A 12 -9.01 15.07 -8.25
N GLY A 13 -9.10 15.48 -6.98
CA GLY A 13 -8.13 15.14 -5.95
C GLY A 13 -8.05 13.63 -5.69
N ARG A 14 -9.20 12.97 -5.54
CA ARG A 14 -9.26 11.50 -5.37
C ARG A 14 -8.65 10.76 -6.55
N LYS A 15 -8.92 11.20 -7.77
CA LYS A 15 -8.33 10.61 -8.98
C LYS A 15 -6.80 10.68 -8.96
N MET A 16 -6.24 11.85 -8.64
CA MET A 16 -4.78 12.03 -8.55
C MET A 16 -4.17 11.12 -7.47
N LEU A 17 -4.76 11.08 -6.27
CA LEU A 17 -4.26 10.23 -5.18
C LEU A 17 -4.28 8.75 -5.55
N LEU A 18 -5.35 8.30 -6.19
CA LEU A 18 -5.46 6.90 -6.63
C LEU A 18 -4.45 6.56 -7.71
N GLU A 19 -4.18 7.45 -8.67
CA GLU A 19 -3.12 7.22 -9.68
C GLU A 19 -1.74 7.05 -9.01
N LEU A 20 -1.40 7.87 -8.00
CA LEU A 20 -0.16 7.77 -7.24
C LEU A 20 -0.08 6.49 -6.39
N LEU A 21 -1.15 6.16 -5.67
CA LEU A 21 -1.20 4.95 -4.84
C LEU A 21 -1.12 3.68 -5.71
N TRP A 22 -1.73 3.70 -6.89
CA TRP A 22 -1.66 2.59 -7.85
C TRP A 22 -0.22 2.41 -8.35
N ALA A 23 0.45 3.49 -8.75
CA ALA A 23 1.84 3.44 -9.20
C ALA A 23 2.75 2.74 -8.18
N ARG A 24 2.52 3.00 -6.88
CA ARG A 24 3.24 2.31 -5.82
C ARG A 24 2.78 0.86 -5.62
N ALA A 25 1.48 0.61 -5.50
CA ALA A 25 0.93 -0.69 -5.12
C ALA A 25 -0.06 -1.24 -6.17
N PRO A 26 0.42 -1.62 -7.36
CA PRO A 26 -0.46 -1.95 -8.49
C PRO A 26 -1.28 -3.23 -8.29
N GLY A 27 -0.79 -4.16 -7.48
CA GLY A 27 -1.50 -5.39 -7.15
C GLY A 27 -2.68 -5.21 -6.18
N ALA A 28 -2.83 -4.04 -5.56
CA ALA A 28 -3.83 -3.81 -4.52
C ALA A 28 -5.25 -3.72 -5.10
N GLN A 29 -6.06 -4.75 -4.86
CA GLN A 29 -7.43 -4.83 -5.37
C GLN A 29 -8.29 -3.63 -4.96
N ALA A 30 -8.20 -3.18 -3.71
CA ALA A 30 -8.94 -2.03 -3.21
C ALA A 30 -8.67 -0.77 -4.06
N LEU A 31 -7.43 -0.54 -4.50
CA LEU A 31 -7.08 0.61 -5.34
C LEU A 31 -7.69 0.49 -6.74
N ARG A 32 -7.74 -0.72 -7.31
CA ARG A 32 -8.37 -0.96 -8.62
C ARG A 32 -9.87 -0.67 -8.60
N GLU A 33 -10.58 -1.15 -7.58
CA GLU A 33 -12.02 -0.93 -7.42
C GLU A 33 -12.35 0.57 -7.29
N TYR A 34 -11.59 1.30 -6.47
CA TYR A 34 -11.73 2.75 -6.36
C TYR A 34 -11.31 3.46 -7.65
N GLY A 35 -10.29 2.97 -8.35
CA GLY A 35 -9.84 3.51 -9.63
C GLY A 35 -10.96 3.50 -10.67
N VAL A 36 -11.63 2.37 -10.83
CA VAL A 36 -12.80 2.23 -11.71
C VAL A 36 -13.89 3.24 -11.34
N LYS A 37 -14.22 3.36 -10.04
CA LYS A 37 -15.24 4.31 -9.55
C LYS A 37 -14.96 5.76 -9.97
N TYR A 38 -13.71 6.20 -10.00
CA TYR A 38 -13.33 7.57 -10.34
C TYR A 38 -12.83 7.73 -11.79
N GLY A 39 -13.11 6.76 -12.67
CA GLY A 39 -12.78 6.83 -14.08
C GLY A 39 -11.27 6.80 -14.33
N ILE A 40 -10.52 6.04 -13.52
CA ILE A 40 -9.16 5.60 -13.82
C ILE A 40 -9.31 4.26 -14.53
N THR A 41 -9.69 4.33 -15.80
CA THR A 41 -9.71 3.18 -16.69
C THR A 41 -8.41 3.20 -17.50
N ALA A 42 -7.90 2.00 -17.78
CA ALA A 42 -7.00 1.74 -18.89
C ALA A 42 -7.37 2.59 -20.10
N VAL A 43 -6.39 2.93 -20.94
CA VAL A 43 -6.60 3.54 -22.27
C VAL A 43 -6.80 5.07 -22.26
N ARG A 44 -5.68 5.79 -22.34
CA ARG A 44 -5.58 6.90 -23.30
C ARG A 44 -4.82 6.36 -24.50
N GLU A 45 -5.42 6.44 -25.69
CA GLU A 45 -4.75 6.12 -26.95
C GLU A 45 -3.52 7.03 -27.13
N GLY A 46 -2.37 6.44 -27.49
CA GLY A 46 -1.18 7.17 -27.94
C GLY A 46 -0.17 7.64 -26.90
N ALA A 47 -0.22 7.17 -25.64
CA ALA A 47 0.81 7.48 -24.64
C ALA A 47 1.79 6.30 -24.47
N ASP A 48 3.02 6.46 -25.00
CA ASP A 48 4.18 5.61 -24.74
C ASP A 48 4.64 5.78 -23.29
N TYR A 49 4.09 5.00 -22.35
CA TYR A 49 4.61 4.95 -20.97
C TYR A 49 4.49 3.53 -20.38
N GLY A 50 5.65 2.99 -19.99
CA GLY A 50 5.91 1.95 -18.99
C GLY A 50 4.89 0.81 -18.88
N ILE A 51 5.04 -0.21 -19.72
CA ILE A 51 4.25 -1.45 -19.65
C ILE A 51 4.79 -2.33 -18.51
N ILE A 52 4.03 -2.46 -17.42
CA ILE A 52 3.88 -3.77 -16.77
C ILE A 52 2.40 -4.14 -16.94
N PRO A 53 2.06 -5.11 -17.80
CA PRO A 53 0.67 -5.52 -17.97
C PRO A 53 0.30 -6.35 -16.74
N ASP A 54 -0.54 -5.80 -15.85
CA ASP A 54 -1.38 -6.63 -15.00
C ASP A 54 -2.70 -6.95 -15.74
N ILE A 55 -3.34 -8.04 -15.31
CA ILE A 55 -4.43 -8.85 -15.90
C ILE A 55 -5.65 -8.05 -16.46
N SER A 56 -5.70 -6.73 -16.33
CA SER A 56 -6.83 -5.88 -16.74
C SER A 56 -6.49 -4.68 -17.65
N GLY A 57 -5.22 -4.48 -18.03
CA GLY A 57 -4.82 -3.45 -19.01
C GLY A 57 -4.83 -1.99 -18.52
N THR A 58 -5.01 -1.74 -17.22
CA THR A 58 -5.07 -0.37 -16.66
C THR A 58 -3.69 0.28 -16.47
N ARG A 59 -3.58 1.58 -16.81
CA ARG A 59 -2.31 2.33 -16.91
C ARG A 59 -2.29 3.50 -15.92
N THR A 60 -1.17 3.66 -15.20
CA THR A 60 -0.88 4.85 -14.37
C THR A 60 0.04 5.82 -15.14
N LYS A 61 0.06 7.11 -14.78
CA LYS A 61 0.99 8.11 -15.37
C LYS A 61 2.38 8.12 -14.74
N PHE A 62 2.57 7.36 -13.68
CA PHE A 62 3.78 7.36 -12.86
C PHE A 62 4.52 6.04 -13.03
N GLU A 63 5.82 6.07 -12.77
CA GLU A 63 6.65 4.87 -12.73
C GLU A 63 6.13 3.89 -11.68
N ILE A 64 6.08 2.61 -12.04
CA ILE A 64 5.51 1.57 -11.19
C ILE A 64 6.60 1.01 -10.28
N GLU A 65 6.34 0.98 -8.98
CA GLU A 65 7.19 0.31 -8.01
C GLU A 65 6.76 -1.15 -7.81
N PRO A 66 7.69 -2.10 -7.63
CA PRO A 66 7.38 -3.50 -7.40
C PRO A 66 7.01 -3.78 -5.94
N THR A 67 6.14 -2.96 -5.35
CA THR A 67 5.69 -3.12 -3.96
C THR A 67 4.17 -3.35 -3.88
N PHE A 68 3.73 -3.99 -2.80
CA PHE A 68 2.32 -4.17 -2.48
C PHE A 68 1.89 -3.34 -1.27
N CYS A 69 2.81 -2.55 -0.69
CA CYS A 69 2.54 -1.69 0.46
C CYS A 69 2.29 -0.24 0.05
N LEU A 70 1.07 0.25 0.30
CA LEU A 70 0.67 1.65 0.03
C LEU A 70 1.01 2.65 1.16
N LEU A 71 1.82 2.23 2.14
CA LEU A 71 2.31 3.07 3.25
C LEU A 71 1.22 3.74 4.12
N CYS A 72 0.05 3.13 4.31
CA CYS A 72 -1.02 3.70 5.14
C CYS A 72 -0.69 3.78 6.64
N GLY A 73 0.27 2.98 7.12
CA GLY A 73 0.68 2.94 8.52
C GLY A 73 -0.34 2.32 9.49
N LEU A 74 -1.39 1.66 8.99
CA LEU A 74 -2.38 1.00 9.85
C LEU A 74 -1.73 -0.07 10.75
N CYS A 75 -0.84 -0.88 10.18
CA CYS A 75 -0.10 -1.90 10.91
C CYS A 75 0.86 -1.32 11.95
N VAL A 76 1.61 -0.27 11.57
CA VAL A 76 2.55 0.44 12.45
C VAL A 76 1.80 1.04 13.65
N ARG A 77 0.75 1.82 13.39
CA ARG A 77 -0.07 2.41 14.46
C ARG A 77 -0.68 1.35 15.36
N TYR A 78 -1.22 0.27 14.82
CA TYR A 78 -1.82 -0.78 15.64
C TYR A 78 -0.78 -1.44 16.55
N CYS A 79 0.42 -1.74 16.04
CA CYS A 79 1.48 -2.34 16.83
C CYS A 79 1.95 -1.43 17.97
N ASN A 80 2.11 -0.14 17.70
CA ASN A 80 2.64 0.83 18.66
C ASN A 80 1.58 1.29 19.66
N GLU A 81 0.36 1.53 19.18
CA GLU A 81 -0.69 2.16 19.98
C GLU A 81 -1.55 1.14 20.72
N VAL A 82 -1.91 0.02 20.09
CA VAL A 82 -2.80 -1.00 20.65
C VAL A 82 -2.00 -2.13 21.30
N LYS A 83 -1.02 -2.69 20.59
CA LYS A 83 -0.23 -3.81 21.12
C LYS A 83 0.92 -3.39 22.03
N LYS A 84 1.37 -2.14 21.94
CA LYS A 84 2.52 -1.61 22.69
C LYS A 84 3.78 -2.48 22.52
N LYS A 85 3.99 -2.99 21.30
CA LYS A 85 5.12 -3.89 20.99
C LYS A 85 6.22 -3.22 20.17
N ASP A 86 5.89 -2.18 19.41
CA ASP A 86 6.80 -1.46 18.53
C ASP A 86 7.60 -2.37 17.56
N ALA A 87 7.05 -3.54 17.23
CA ALA A 87 7.73 -4.56 16.44
C ALA A 87 7.75 -4.29 14.93
N ILE A 88 6.98 -3.29 14.48
CA ILE A 88 6.88 -2.89 13.07
C ILE A 88 6.96 -1.37 12.98
N GLY A 89 7.75 -0.88 12.03
CA GLY A 89 8.01 0.54 11.89
C GLY A 89 8.18 0.98 10.46
N PHE A 90 8.28 2.29 10.29
CA PHE A 90 8.71 2.87 9.04
C PHE A 90 10.22 3.11 9.06
N VAL A 91 10.89 2.70 7.99
CA VAL A 91 12.33 2.93 7.78
C VAL A 91 12.52 3.67 6.45
N GLY A 92 13.61 4.43 6.31
CA GLY A 92 13.87 5.25 5.14
C GLY A 92 13.09 6.58 5.15
N ARG A 93 13.14 7.31 4.03
CA ARG A 93 12.51 8.63 3.88
C ARG A 93 12.02 8.86 2.44
N GLY A 94 11.03 9.74 2.29
CA GLY A 94 10.51 10.10 0.97
C GLY A 94 9.93 8.88 0.24
N THR A 95 10.34 8.69 -1.01
CA THR A 95 9.95 7.57 -1.87
C THR A 95 10.59 6.24 -1.45
N GLU A 96 11.75 6.28 -0.81
CA GLU A 96 12.48 5.11 -0.28
C GLU A 96 11.92 4.62 1.08
N ARG A 97 10.79 5.17 1.53
CA ARG A 97 10.18 4.77 2.79
C ARG A 97 9.55 3.39 2.66
N GLU A 98 9.83 2.53 3.63
CA GLU A 98 9.31 1.16 3.69
C GLU A 98 8.75 0.83 5.07
N VAL A 99 7.97 -0.26 5.13
CA VAL A 99 7.49 -0.84 6.38
C VAL A 99 8.30 -2.10 6.65
N LEU A 100 8.95 -2.17 7.81
CA LEU A 100 9.78 -3.30 8.21
C LEU A 100 9.39 -3.82 9.59
N PHE A 101 9.60 -5.11 9.79
CA PHE A 101 9.55 -5.75 11.10
C PHE A 101 10.94 -5.65 11.75
N PHE A 102 11.01 -5.15 12.98
CA PHE A 102 12.26 -5.11 13.73
C PHE A 102 12.55 -6.51 14.29
N PRO A 103 13.64 -7.18 13.90
CA PRO A 103 13.78 -8.62 14.09
C PRO A 103 13.70 -9.06 15.55
N GLU A 104 14.42 -8.38 16.43
CA GLU A 104 14.45 -8.67 17.87
C GLU A 104 13.07 -8.55 18.51
N LEU A 105 12.29 -7.54 18.10
CA LEU A 105 10.95 -7.29 18.63
C LEU A 105 9.90 -8.19 17.98
N ALA A 106 10.05 -8.47 16.68
CA ALA A 106 9.11 -9.28 15.91
C ALA A 106 9.23 -10.77 16.22
N ALA A 107 10.45 -11.26 16.53
CA ALA A 107 10.67 -12.60 17.04
C ALA A 107 9.90 -12.83 18.37
N ASN A 108 9.71 -11.77 19.15
CA ASN A 108 8.98 -11.78 20.43
C ASN A 108 7.45 -11.69 20.23
N GLY A 109 6.92 -12.65 19.46
CA GLY A 109 5.50 -12.97 19.47
C GLY A 109 4.66 -12.40 18.32
N CYS A 110 5.26 -11.94 17.20
CA CYS A 110 4.48 -11.58 16.02
C CYS A 110 3.77 -12.79 15.38
N ARG A 111 4.44 -13.95 15.33
CA ARG A 111 3.88 -15.20 14.78
C ARG A 111 2.61 -15.68 15.48
N GLN A 112 2.43 -15.36 16.76
CA GLN A 112 1.22 -15.68 17.52
C GLN A 112 0.22 -14.53 17.55
N CYS A 113 0.66 -13.30 17.31
CA CYS A 113 -0.19 -12.12 17.43
C CYS A 113 -1.06 -11.92 16.19
N GLU A 114 -0.45 -11.77 15.01
CA GLU A 114 -1.10 -11.63 13.69
C GLU A 114 -2.23 -10.57 13.55
N ASP A 115 -2.55 -9.83 14.61
CA ASP A 115 -3.74 -8.98 14.70
C ASP A 115 -3.70 -7.76 13.76
N CYS A 116 -2.51 -7.36 13.30
CA CYS A 116 -2.37 -6.28 12.32
C CYS A 116 -2.58 -6.73 10.87
N TYR A 117 -2.58 -8.04 10.59
CA TYR A 117 -2.77 -8.60 9.25
C TYR A 117 -4.11 -8.22 8.61
N PRO A 118 -5.27 -8.40 9.28
CA PRO A 118 -6.56 -8.02 8.70
C PRO A 118 -6.72 -6.50 8.50
N LEU A 119 -5.88 -5.68 9.13
CA LEU A 119 -5.89 -4.23 8.96
C LEU A 119 -5.18 -3.77 7.69
N CYS A 120 -4.41 -4.65 7.05
CA CYS A 120 -3.67 -4.31 5.84
C CYS A 120 -4.63 -4.24 4.64
N PRO A 121 -4.87 -3.05 4.04
CA PRO A 121 -5.84 -2.92 2.95
C PRO A 121 -5.39 -3.62 1.65
N THR A 122 -4.11 -4.00 1.56
CA THR A 122 -3.53 -4.70 0.40
C THR A 122 -3.22 -6.16 0.68
N GLY A 123 -3.38 -6.62 1.93
CA GLY A 123 -3.04 -8.00 2.33
C GLY A 123 -1.55 -8.35 2.27
N THR A 124 -0.64 -7.39 2.04
CA THR A 124 0.80 -7.66 1.88
C THR A 124 1.54 -8.01 3.17
N LEU A 125 0.94 -7.74 4.33
CA LEU A 125 1.66 -7.75 5.60
C LEU A 125 2.18 -9.13 6.04
N PRO A 126 1.44 -10.24 5.86
CA PRO A 126 1.97 -11.58 6.16
C PRO A 126 3.21 -11.92 5.34
N LEU A 127 3.21 -11.58 4.05
CA LEU A 127 4.37 -11.79 3.16
C LEU A 127 5.60 -11.02 3.65
N TYR A 128 5.42 -9.78 4.09
CA TYR A 128 6.52 -8.95 4.62
C TYR A 128 7.11 -9.55 5.90
N TYR A 129 6.27 -10.13 6.76
CA TYR A 129 6.76 -10.80 7.95
C TYR A 129 7.59 -12.05 7.60
N THR A 130 7.11 -12.89 6.68
CA THR A 130 7.86 -14.08 6.23
C THR A 130 9.21 -13.70 5.59
N LEU A 131 9.25 -12.63 4.80
CA LEU A 131 10.50 -12.13 4.22
C LEU A 131 11.47 -11.62 5.30
N ALA A 132 10.96 -10.91 6.30
CA ALA A 132 11.77 -10.46 7.43
C ALA A 132 12.33 -11.65 8.23
N GLU A 133 11.51 -12.67 8.55
CA GLU A 133 11.99 -13.87 9.24
C GLU A 133 13.09 -14.61 8.45
N ALA A 134 12.93 -14.72 7.13
CA ALA A 134 13.89 -15.41 6.27
C ALA A 134 15.27 -14.70 6.21
N GLN A 135 15.29 -13.37 6.23
CA GLN A 135 16.53 -12.58 6.19
C GLN A 135 17.36 -12.66 7.48
N HIS A 136 16.75 -13.08 8.60
CA HIS A 136 17.40 -13.13 9.91
C HIS A 136 17.61 -14.55 10.45
N SER A 137 17.20 -15.58 9.71
CA SER A 137 17.41 -16.99 10.05
C SER A 137 18.66 -17.61 9.39
N ALA A 138 19.56 -16.77 8.87
CA ALA A 138 20.81 -17.15 8.18
C ALA A 138 22.05 -16.82 9.03
#